data_AF-A0A7V7E7S8-F1
#
_entry.id   AF-A0A7V7E7S8-F1
#
_cell.length_a   1.000
_cell.length_b   1.000
_cell.length_c   1.000
_cell.angle_alpha   90.00
_cell.angle_beta   90.00
_cell.angle_gamma   90.00
#
_symmetry.space_group_name_H-M   'P 1'
#
loop_
_entity.id
_entity.type
_entity.pdbx_description
1 polymer ?
#
loop_
_entity_poly.entity_id
_entity_poly.type
_entity_poly.pdbx_seq_one_letter_code
_entity_poly.pdbx_strand_id
1 'polypeptide(L)' 'MITSKLTSKAQTTIPQPVRAALHLVEGDEILYAIEGDRVVLSRVARDQSEDPFAAFSEWDSDADRRAYGGL' A
#
# COMPACT_ATOMS: atom_id res chain seq x y z
N MET A 1 2.35 23.05 3.38
CA MET A 1 2.69 22.09 4.46
C MET A 1 1.46 21.90 5.32
N ILE A 2 1.20 20.69 5.82
CA ILE A 2 0.03 20.37 6.64
C ILE A 2 0.54 19.91 8.01
N THR A 3 -0.07 20.41 9.09
CA THR A 3 0.30 20.05 10.46
C THR A 3 -0.91 19.47 11.19
N SER A 4 -0.69 18.42 11.99
CA SER A 4 -1.69 17.87 12.91
C SER A 4 -1.20 17.97 14.34
N LYS A 5 -2.13 18.02 15.30
CA LYS A 5 -1.79 18.05 16.73
C LYS A 5 -1.69 16.62 17.26
N LEU A 6 -0.74 16.39 18.17
CA LEU A 6 -0.68 15.17 18.96
C LEU A 6 -1.64 15.30 20.15
N THR A 7 -2.53 14.33 20.32
CA THR A 7 -3.42 14.28 21.49
C THR A 7 -2.67 13.74 22.71
N SER A 8 -3.27 13.83 23.90
CA SER A 8 -2.72 13.25 25.13
C SER A 8 -2.51 11.74 25.06
N LYS A 9 -3.17 11.03 24.14
CA LYS A 9 -3.01 9.59 23.91
C LYS A 9 -1.93 9.26 22.86
N ALA A 10 -1.08 10.21 22.51
CA ALA A 10 -0.07 10.08 21.45
C ALA A 10 -0.67 9.71 20.08
N GLN A 11 -1.91 10.13 19.83
CA GLN A 11 -2.59 9.91 18.54
C GLN A 11 -2.64 11.21 17.74
N THR A 12 -2.54 11.11 16.42
CA THR A 12 -2.80 12.22 15.51
C THR A 12 -3.70 11.76 14.37
N THR A 13 -4.58 12.66 13.91
CA THR A 13 -5.41 12.39 12.75
C THR A 13 -4.58 12.61 11.50
N ILE A 14 -4.54 11.61 10.62
CA ILE A 14 -3.93 11.72 9.29
C ILE A 14 -4.83 12.63 8.44
N PRO A 15 -4.36 13.83 8.03
CA PRO A 15 -5.17 14.77 7.25
C PRO A 15 -5.66 14.15 5.94
N GLN A 16 -6.83 14.59 5.47
CA GLN A 16 -7.42 14.10 4.22
C GLN A 16 -6.44 14.12 3.02
N PRO A 17 -5.64 15.18 2.79
CA PRO A 17 -4.70 15.19 1.67
C PRO A 17 -3.62 14.10 1.78
N VAL A 18 -3.18 13.78 2.99
CA VAL A 18 -2.17 12.73 3.24
C VAL A 18 -2.79 11.34 3.02
N ARG A 19 -4.02 11.12 3.51
CA ARG A 19 -4.74 9.85 3.25
C ARG A 19 -4.97 9.63 1.77
N ALA A 20 -5.37 10.68 1.04
CA ALA A 20 -5.58 10.60 -0.40
C ALA A 20 -4.29 10.27 -1.15
N ALA A 21 -3.17 10.93 -0.80
CA ALA A 21 -1.87 10.69 -1.42
C ALA A 21 -1.34 9.27 -1.18
N LEU A 22 -1.61 8.69 -0.01
CA LEU A 22 -1.20 7.33 0.34
C LEU A 22 -2.28 6.26 0.02
N HIS A 23 -3.41 6.67 -0.55
CA HIS A 23 -4.58 5.81 -0.80
C HIS A 23 -4.98 4.97 0.42
N LEU A 24 -4.97 5.60 1.60
CA LEU A 24 -5.31 4.94 2.87
C LEU A 24 -6.82 4.83 3.05
N VAL A 25 -7.26 3.64 3.41
CA VAL A 25 -8.64 3.35 3.85
C VAL A 25 -8.67 2.86 5.30
N GLU A 26 -9.86 2.73 5.86
CA GLU A 26 -10.02 2.15 7.20
C GLU A 26 -9.51 0.70 7.23
N GLY A 27 -8.73 0.36 8.26
CA GLY A 27 -8.11 -0.96 8.41
C GLY A 27 -6.78 -1.14 7.68
N ASP A 28 -6.29 -0.12 6.96
CA ASP A 28 -4.94 -0.15 6.39
C ASP A 28 -3.88 -0.03 7.49
N GLU A 29 -2.79 -0.78 7.29
CA GLU A 29 -1.58 -0.65 8.09
C GLU A 29 -0.65 0.41 7.51
N ILE A 30 0.05 1.10 8.41
CA ILE A 30 0.97 2.18 8.06
C ILE A 30 2.36 1.80 8.54
N LEU A 31 3.31 1.86 7.61
CA LEU A 31 4.72 1.70 7.90
C LEU A 31 5.30 3.05 8.33
N TYR A 32 6.05 3.03 9.42
CA TYR A 32 6.85 4.16 9.89
C TYR A 32 8.33 3.81 9.72
N ALA A 33 9.04 4.56 8.89
CA ALA A 33 10.49 4.50 8.80
C ALA A 33 11.10 5.73 9.48
N ILE A 34 11.99 5.51 10.45
CA ILE A 34 12.68 6.58 11.18
C ILE A 34 14.01 6.85 10.48
N GLU A 35 14.18 8.07 9.99
CA GLU A 35 15.40 8.54 9.30
C GLU A 35 15.99 9.71 10.10
N GLY A 36 16.79 9.40 11.12
CA GLY A 36 17.36 10.43 11.99
C GLY A 36 16.29 11.18 12.77
N ASP A 37 16.06 12.45 12.44
CA ASP A 37 15.09 13.34 13.08
C ASP A 37 13.73 13.44 12.36
N ARG A 38 13.59 12.75 11.22
CA ARG A 38 12.33 12.69 10.47
C ARG A 38 11.75 11.29 10.40
N VAL A 39 10.46 11.22 10.12
CA VAL A 39 9.74 9.96 9.92
C VAL A 39 9.09 9.98 8.54
N VAL A 40 9.31 8.91 7.79
CA VAL A 40 8.62 8.64 6.53
C VAL A 40 7.45 7.71 6.81
N LEU A 41 6.25 8.13 6.41
CA LEU A 41 5.05 7.30 6.46
C LEU A 41 4.75 6.75 5.07
N SER A 42 4.47 5.46 4.99
CA SER A 42 3.94 4.82 3.78
C SER A 42 2.83 3.84 4.13
N ARG A 43 1.96 3.55 3.17
CA ARG A 43 1.04 2.41 3.28
C ARG A 43 1.86 1.12 3.25
N VAL A 44 1.54 0.16 4.11
CA VAL A 44 2.12 -1.18 4.01
C VAL A 44 1.63 -1.79 2.70
N ALA A 45 2.56 -2.15 1.81
CA ALA A 45 2.20 -2.99 0.68
C ALA A 45 1.85 -4.36 1.25
N ARG A 46 0.57 -4.75 1.17
CA ARG A 46 0.24 -6.18 1.25
C ARG A 46 0.92 -6.79 0.04
N ASP A 47 1.97 -7.54 0.32
CA ASP A 47 2.74 -8.17 -0.72
C ASP A 47 1.77 -9.03 -1.54
N GLN A 48 1.79 -8.86 -2.86
CA GLN A 48 1.03 -9.75 -3.77
C GLN A 48 1.64 -11.17 -3.78
N SER A 49 2.59 -11.45 -2.88
CA SER A 49 3.23 -12.76 -2.70
C SER A 49 2.31 -13.83 -2.11
N GLU A 50 1.09 -13.47 -1.72
CA GLU A 50 -0.01 -14.42 -1.48
C GLU A 50 -0.88 -14.62 -2.75
N ASP A 51 -0.42 -14.25 -3.95
CA ASP A 51 -0.98 -14.81 -5.18
C ASP A 51 -0.43 -16.23 -5.33
N PRO A 52 -1.25 -17.28 -5.11
CA PRO A 52 -0.80 -18.67 -5.25
C PRO A 52 -0.31 -18.97 -6.67
N PHE A 53 -0.63 -18.10 -7.63
CA PHE A 53 -0.25 -18.22 -9.03
C PHE A 53 0.91 -17.33 -9.45
N ALA A 54 1.54 -16.57 -8.55
CA ALA A 54 2.70 -15.71 -8.88
C ALA A 54 3.84 -16.48 -9.56
N ALA A 55 4.03 -17.76 -9.22
CA ALA A 55 5.00 -18.65 -9.85
C ALA A 55 4.63 -19.11 -11.28
N PHE A 56 3.37 -18.92 -11.71
CA PHE A 56 2.86 -19.31 -13.03
C PHE A 56 2.77 -18.11 -14.00
N SER A 57 3.50 -17.03 -13.74
CA SER A 57 3.58 -15.87 -14.66
C SER A 57 4.06 -16.26 -16.07
N GLU A 58 4.71 -17.40 -16.24
CA GLU A 58 5.07 -18.00 -17.53
C GLU A 58 3.87 -18.33 -18.43
N TRP A 59 2.67 -18.49 -17.85
CA TRP A 59 1.43 -18.87 -18.54
C TRP A 59 0.47 -17.69 -18.76
N ASP A 60 0.88 -16.46 -18.41
CA ASP A 60 0.13 -15.23 -18.67
C ASP A 60 0.75 -14.42 -19.83
N SER A 61 1.36 -15.11 -20.79
CA SER A 61 1.90 -14.43 -21.98
C SER A 61 0.78 -14.00 -22.93
N ASP A 62 1.10 -13.08 -23.84
CA ASP A 62 0.18 -12.71 -24.92
C ASP A 62 -0.20 -13.88 -25.83
N ALA A 63 0.65 -14.92 -25.91
CA ALA A 63 0.35 -16.13 -26.67
C ALA A 63 -0.71 -16.97 -25.95
N ASP A 64 -0.62 -17.10 -24.63
CA ASP A 64 -1.56 -17.86 -23.81
C ASP A 64 -2.92 -17.17 -23.77
N ARG A 65 -2.95 -15.85 -23.60
CA ARG A 65 -4.20 -15.06 -23.67
C ARG A 65 -4.92 -15.22 -25.01
N ARG A 66 -4.18 -15.28 -26.11
CA ARG A 66 -4.74 -15.53 -27.45
C ARG A 66 -5.25 -16.95 -27.62
N ALA A 67 -4.60 -17.94 -27.01
CA ALA A 67 -4.96 -19.34 -27.15
C ALA A 67 -6.12 -19.76 -26.24
N TYR A 68 -6.18 -19.23 -25.01
CA TYR A 68 -7.05 -19.74 -23.95
C TYR A 68 -8.00 -18.69 -23.32
N GLY A 69 -7.88 -17.40 -23.66
CA GLY A 69 -8.62 -16.33 -22.98
C GLY A 69 -10.14 -16.29 -23.19
N GLY A 70 -10.70 -17.21 -23.99
CA GLY A 70 -12.14 -17.28 -24.29
C GLY A 70 -12.78 -18.65 -24.00
N LEU A 71 -12.09 -19.54 -23.31
CA LEU A 71 -12.60 -20.84 -22.84
C LEU A 71 -13.32 -20.72 -21.49
#